data_AF-A0A7S0P464-F1
#
_entry.id   AF-A0A7S0P464-F1
#
_cell.length_a   1.000
_cell.length_b   1.000
_cell.length_c   1.000
_cell.angle_alpha   90.00
_cell.angle_beta   90.00
_cell.angle_gamma   90.00
#
_symmetry.space_group_name_H-M   'P 1'
#
loop_
_entity.id
_entity.type
_entity.pdbx_description
1 polymer ?
#
loop_
_entity_poly.entity_id
_entity_poly.type
_entity_poly.pdbx_seq_one_letter_code
_entity_poly.pdbx_strand_id
1 'polypeptide(L)'
;ECLSLVMSALANGPSFRERRPVLRLLCCLRDAVTQVEQRLPCATCSFVGGALDILMHPQHAQYKALNSFVLTRPFLDLGEVPMFFVCFHAGSLHARDERLWMLSLLRASLRTAVDAEMLLGRHILQLVLSFHDSALSDAHSRRAVLELLCAAA
;
A
#
# COMPACT_ATOMS: atom_id res chain seq x y z
N GLU A 1 -21.88 2.30 1.83
CA GLU A 1 -22.61 3.47 1.31
C GLU A 1 -21.70 4.61 0.84
N CYS A 2 -20.73 5.09 1.62
CA CYS A 2 -19.82 6.16 1.17
C CYS A 2 -19.01 5.81 -0.08
N LEU A 3 -18.44 4.60 -0.15
CA LEU A 3 -17.63 4.16 -1.29
C LEU A 3 -18.44 4.14 -2.60
N SER A 4 -19.69 3.66 -2.56
CA SER A 4 -20.57 3.65 -3.73
C SER A 4 -20.93 5.07 -4.20
N LEU A 5 -21.11 6.02 -3.28
CA LEU A 5 -21.35 7.43 -3.62
C LEU A 5 -20.13 8.04 -4.32
N VAL A 6 -18.93 7.83 -3.78
CA VAL A 6 -17.68 8.33 -4.39
C VAL A 6 -17.48 7.73 -5.78
N MET A 7 -17.69 6.43 -5.94
CA MET A 7 -17.56 5.76 -7.24
C MET A 7 -18.58 6.27 -8.26
N SER A 8 -19.82 6.51 -7.84
CA SER A 8 -20.86 7.10 -8.70
C SER A 8 -20.51 8.53 -9.11
N ALA A 9 -20.04 9.35 -8.17
CA ALA A 9 -19.62 10.72 -8.44
C ALA A 9 -18.44 10.76 -9.42
N LEU A 10 -17.46 9.85 -9.30
CA LEU A 10 -16.34 9.74 -10.25
C LEU A 10 -16.78 9.25 -11.63
N ALA A 11 -17.77 8.37 -11.71
CA ALA A 11 -18.29 7.87 -12.98
C ALA A 11 -19.06 8.96 -13.75
N ASN A 12 -19.89 9.72 -13.05
CA ASN A 12 -20.79 10.72 -13.62
C ASN A 12 -20.19 12.14 -13.68
N GLY A 13 -19.11 12.39 -12.95
CA GLY A 13 -18.44 13.69 -12.89
C GLY A 13 -17.53 13.99 -14.08
N PRO A 14 -16.87 15.16 -14.07
CA PRO A 14 -15.94 15.57 -15.12
C PRO A 14 -14.78 14.56 -15.26
N SER A 15 -14.53 14.12 -16.48
CA SER A 15 -13.48 13.14 -16.77
C SER A 15 -12.10 13.78 -16.63
N PHE A 16 -11.20 13.09 -15.93
CA PHE A 16 -9.77 13.40 -15.88
C PHE A 16 -8.95 12.19 -16.36
N ARG A 17 -7.68 12.43 -16.71
CA ARG A 17 -6.80 11.45 -17.36
C ARG A 17 -6.68 10.14 -16.57
N GLU A 18 -6.48 10.25 -15.25
CA GLU A 18 -6.21 9.11 -14.35
C GLU A 18 -7.48 8.49 -13.73
N ARG A 19 -8.66 8.82 -14.28
CA ARG A 19 -9.95 8.35 -13.75
C ARG A 19 -10.05 6.82 -13.74
N ARG A 20 -9.53 6.16 -14.78
CA ARG A 20 -9.61 4.69 -14.92
C ARG A 20 -8.80 3.96 -13.83
N PRO A 21 -7.50 4.26 -13.62
CA PRO A 21 -6.74 3.69 -12.50
C PRO A 21 -7.40 3.94 -11.14
N VAL A 22 -7.88 5.16 -10.90
CA VAL A 22 -8.56 5.52 -9.63
C VAL A 22 -9.80 4.67 -9.42
N LEU A 23 -10.69 4.59 -10.42
CA LEU A 23 -11.87 3.74 -10.34
C LEU A 23 -11.52 2.27 -10.15
N ARG A 24 -10.46 1.77 -10.80
CA ARG A 24 -10.01 0.38 -10.62
C ARG A 24 -9.55 0.12 -9.18
N LEU A 25 -8.79 1.02 -8.57
CA LEU A 25 -8.39 0.91 -7.16
C LEU A 25 -9.61 0.85 -6.24
N LEU A 26 -10.59 1.73 -6.46
CA LEU A 26 -11.83 1.75 -5.68
C LEU A 26 -12.68 0.50 -5.89
N CYS A 27 -12.73 -0.06 -7.11
CA CYS A 27 -13.34 -1.37 -7.37
C CYS A 27 -12.63 -2.47 -6.58
N CYS A 28 -11.29 -2.52 -6.61
CA CYS A 28 -10.54 -3.51 -5.84
C CYS A 28 -10.83 -3.42 -4.34
N LEU A 29 -10.98 -2.22 -3.79
CA LEU A 29 -11.36 -2.01 -2.39
C LEU A 29 -12.81 -2.45 -2.12
N ARG A 30 -13.76 -2.08 -2.99
CA ARG A 30 -15.17 -2.47 -2.86
C ARG A 30 -15.29 -4.00 -2.85
N ASP A 31 -14.63 -4.65 -3.79
CA ASP A 31 -14.70 -6.10 -4.00
C ASP A 31 -13.93 -6.88 -2.92
N ALA A 32 -13.11 -6.20 -2.10
CA ALA A 32 -12.45 -6.77 -0.93
C ALA A 32 -13.36 -6.87 0.31
N VAL A 33 -14.40 -6.02 0.38
CA VAL A 33 -15.34 -5.99 1.51
C VAL A 33 -16.41 -7.05 1.27
N THR A 34 -16.45 -8.05 2.14
CA THR A 34 -17.37 -9.20 2.01
C THR A 34 -18.48 -9.18 3.05
N GLN A 35 -18.32 -8.42 4.14
CA GLN A 35 -19.27 -8.32 5.23
C GLN A 35 -19.74 -6.87 5.43
N VAL A 36 -20.98 -6.72 5.88
CA VAL A 36 -21.54 -5.41 6.27
C VAL A 36 -20.75 -4.88 7.48
N GLU A 37 -20.36 -3.61 7.44
CA GLU A 37 -19.56 -2.95 8.49
C GLU A 37 -18.21 -3.64 8.79
N GLN A 38 -17.66 -4.39 7.83
CA GLN A 38 -16.34 -5.00 7.95
C GLN A 38 -15.28 -3.91 8.23
N ARG A 39 -14.58 -4.05 9.36
CA ARG A 39 -13.45 -3.19 9.69
C ARG A 39 -12.31 -3.46 8.71
N LEU A 40 -11.87 -2.42 8.00
CA LEU A 40 -10.71 -2.50 7.13
C LEU A 40 -9.41 -2.43 7.94
N PRO A 41 -8.39 -3.23 7.61
CA PRO A 41 -7.06 -3.09 8.19
C PRO A 41 -6.48 -1.70 7.91
N CYS A 42 -5.73 -1.14 8.88
CA CYS A 42 -5.11 0.15 8.68
C CYS A 42 -4.12 0.14 7.50
N ALA A 43 -3.45 -1.00 7.25
CA ALA A 43 -2.58 -1.17 6.09
C ALA A 43 -3.31 -0.96 4.76
N THR A 44 -4.53 -1.50 4.62
CA THR A 44 -5.35 -1.31 3.42
C THR A 44 -5.79 0.16 3.30
N CYS A 45 -6.21 0.79 4.39
CA CYS A 45 -6.62 2.20 4.37
C CYS A 45 -5.45 3.13 3.99
N SER A 46 -4.29 2.95 4.63
CA SER A 46 -3.06 3.70 4.34
C SER A 46 -2.60 3.47 2.90
N PHE A 47 -2.68 2.23 2.41
CA PHE A 47 -2.37 1.91 1.02
C PHE A 47 -3.30 2.65 0.06
N VAL A 48 -4.62 2.57 0.23
CA VAL A 48 -5.57 3.22 -0.69
C VAL A 48 -5.38 4.73 -0.71
N GLY A 49 -5.18 5.36 0.45
CA GLY A 49 -4.90 6.80 0.53
C GLY A 49 -3.64 7.19 -0.24
N GLY A 50 -2.52 6.52 0.01
CA GLY A 50 -1.26 6.79 -0.71
C GLY A 50 -1.33 6.42 -2.19
N ALA A 51 -2.04 5.35 -2.54
CA ALA A 51 -2.22 4.92 -3.92
C ALA A 51 -3.05 5.92 -4.73
N LEU A 52 -4.07 6.54 -4.14
CA LEU A 52 -4.83 7.61 -4.81
C LEU A 52 -3.92 8.78 -5.16
N ASP A 53 -3.07 9.23 -4.24
CA ASP A 53 -2.11 10.31 -4.51
C ASP A 53 -1.13 9.95 -5.63
N ILE A 54 -0.55 8.74 -5.59
CA ILE A 54 0.35 8.25 -6.63
C ILE A 54 -0.34 8.17 -7.99
N LEU A 55 -1.56 7.62 -8.06
CA LEU A 55 -2.29 7.46 -9.31
C LEU A 55 -2.67 8.80 -9.95
N MET A 56 -2.79 9.87 -9.16
CA MET A 56 -2.99 11.22 -9.69
C MET A 56 -1.72 11.85 -10.27
N HIS A 57 -0.55 11.25 -10.04
CA HIS A 57 0.76 11.77 -10.46
C HIS A 57 1.54 10.72 -11.27
N PRO A 58 1.35 10.62 -12.61
CA PRO A 58 2.02 9.63 -13.46
C PRO A 58 3.55 9.67 -13.47
N GLN A 59 4.16 10.77 -13.01
CA GLN A 59 5.60 10.97 -12.90
C GLN A 59 6.18 10.34 -11.62
N HIS A 60 5.33 9.92 -10.68
CA HIS A 60 5.74 9.31 -9.43
C HIS A 60 6.41 7.95 -9.68
N ALA A 61 7.51 7.67 -8.98
CA ALA A 61 8.33 6.48 -9.24
C ALA A 61 7.54 5.17 -9.11
N GLN A 62 6.59 5.13 -8.18
CA GLN A 62 5.74 3.98 -7.86
C GLN A 62 4.54 3.83 -8.80
N TYR A 63 4.24 4.81 -9.66
CA TYR A 63 3.03 4.82 -10.48
C TYR A 63 2.92 3.56 -11.35
N LYS A 64 4.00 3.16 -12.03
CA LYS A 64 3.99 1.98 -12.91
C LYS A 64 3.71 0.69 -12.15
N ALA A 65 4.39 0.49 -11.02
CA ALA A 65 4.21 -0.69 -10.18
C ALA A 65 2.80 -0.74 -9.59
N LEU A 66 2.29 0.40 -9.11
CA LEU A 66 0.96 0.51 -8.53
C LEU A 66 -0.14 0.27 -9.56
N ASN A 67 -0.05 0.90 -10.73
CA ASN A 67 -1.05 0.73 -11.78
C ASN A 67 -1.10 -0.73 -12.26
N SER A 68 0.06 -1.37 -12.43
CA SER A 68 0.14 -2.81 -12.74
C SER A 68 -0.47 -3.68 -11.63
N PHE A 69 -0.15 -3.39 -10.36
CA PHE A 69 -0.69 -4.11 -9.21
C PHE A 69 -2.22 -4.07 -9.14
N VAL A 70 -2.81 -2.90 -9.41
CA VAL A 70 -4.26 -2.66 -9.35
C VAL A 70 -4.98 -3.27 -10.57
N LEU A 71 -4.38 -3.23 -11.76
CA LEU A 71 -4.96 -3.81 -12.97
C LEU A 71 -4.96 -5.33 -12.97
N THR A 72 -4.02 -5.97 -12.27
CA THR A 72 -3.88 -7.43 -12.23
C THR A 72 -4.72 -8.11 -11.15
N ARG A 73 -5.43 -7.35 -10.30
CA ARG A 73 -6.16 -7.90 -9.15
C ARG A 73 -7.67 -7.61 -9.20
N PRO A 74 -8.51 -8.62 -8.91
CA PRO A 74 -9.95 -8.41 -8.79
C PRO A 74 -10.32 -7.65 -7.50
N PHE A 75 -9.59 -7.85 -6.41
CA PHE A 75 -9.80 -7.22 -5.11
C PHE A 75 -8.48 -7.02 -4.34
N LEU A 76 -8.50 -6.21 -3.28
CA LEU A 76 -7.39 -6.10 -2.32
C LEU A 76 -7.52 -7.19 -1.25
N ASP A 77 -6.48 -7.99 -1.03
CA ASP A 77 -6.48 -8.95 0.08
C ASP A 77 -6.36 -8.21 1.42
N LEU A 78 -7.41 -8.28 2.24
CA LEU A 78 -7.46 -7.65 3.56
C LEU A 78 -6.64 -8.41 4.62
N GLY A 79 -6.15 -9.62 4.30
CA GLY A 79 -5.23 -10.37 5.14
C GLY A 79 -3.76 -10.05 4.90
N GLU A 80 -3.44 -9.16 3.95
CA GLU A 80 -2.07 -8.83 3.53
C GLU A 80 -1.82 -7.32 3.50
N VAL A 81 -0.55 -6.93 3.61
CA VAL A 81 -0.13 -5.57 3.26
C VAL A 81 -0.03 -5.46 1.73
N PRO A 82 -0.86 -4.64 1.07
CA PRO A 82 -0.83 -4.53 -0.38
C PRO A 82 0.54 -4.08 -0.90
N MET A 83 0.98 -4.66 -2.02
CA MET A 83 2.27 -4.38 -2.67
C MET A 83 3.54 -4.67 -1.87
N PHE A 84 3.48 -5.18 -0.63
CA PHE A 84 4.70 -5.39 0.17
C PHE A 84 5.77 -6.21 -0.57
N PHE A 85 5.39 -7.37 -1.08
CA PHE A 85 6.31 -8.24 -1.83
C PHE A 85 6.76 -7.61 -3.15
N VAL A 86 5.90 -6.83 -3.80
CA VAL A 86 6.27 -6.09 -5.02
C VAL A 86 7.40 -5.11 -4.70
N CYS A 87 7.29 -4.33 -3.63
CA CYS A 87 8.33 -3.36 -3.24
C CYS A 87 9.62 -4.00 -2.72
N PHE A 88 9.53 -5.12 -1.99
CA PHE A 88 10.70 -5.75 -1.38
C PHE A 88 11.43 -6.75 -2.30
N HIS A 89 10.74 -7.36 -3.27
CA HIS A 89 11.34 -8.32 -4.21
C HIS A 89 11.71 -7.71 -5.57
N ALA A 90 11.26 -6.50 -5.89
CA ALA A 90 11.58 -5.88 -7.17
C ALA A 90 13.05 -5.44 -7.26
N GLY A 91 13.70 -5.81 -8.36
CA GLY A 91 14.97 -5.25 -8.83
C GLY A 91 14.77 -4.06 -9.77
N SER A 92 13.82 -3.17 -9.48
CA SER A 92 13.54 -2.00 -10.32
C SER A 92 14.61 -0.92 -10.13
N LEU A 93 14.73 0.00 -11.11
CA LEU A 93 15.56 1.20 -10.97
C LEU A 93 15.11 2.10 -9.80
N HIS A 94 13.87 1.95 -9.36
CA HIS A 94 13.26 2.69 -8.26
C HIS A 94 13.11 1.85 -6.99
N ALA A 95 13.77 0.69 -6.90
CA ALA A 95 13.58 -0.24 -5.80
C ALA A 95 13.86 0.38 -4.42
N ARG A 96 14.78 1.34 -4.35
CA ARG A 96 15.03 2.13 -3.14
C ARG A 96 13.78 2.92 -2.72
N ASP A 97 13.21 3.69 -3.63
CA ASP A 97 12.06 4.54 -3.34
C ASP A 97 10.80 3.70 -3.09
N GLU A 98 10.63 2.59 -3.80
CA GLU A 98 9.57 1.61 -3.56
C GLU A 98 9.63 1.04 -2.13
N ARG A 99 10.82 0.64 -1.66
CA ARG A 99 11.01 0.14 -0.29
C ARG A 99 10.77 1.22 0.75
N LEU A 100 11.26 2.44 0.54
CA LEU A 100 11.03 3.56 1.47
C LEU A 100 9.55 3.95 1.57
N TRP A 101 8.85 3.96 0.44
CA TRP A 101 7.41 4.17 0.40
C TRP A 101 6.68 3.07 1.18
N MET A 102 7.06 1.80 0.98
CA MET A 102 6.49 0.68 1.72
C MET A 102 6.78 0.78 3.23
N LEU A 103 8.01 1.07 3.65
CA LEU A 103 8.35 1.27 5.06
C LEU A 103 7.54 2.40 5.71
N SER A 104 7.33 3.49 4.97
CA SER A 104 6.49 4.61 5.42
C SER A 104 5.02 4.21 5.57
N LEU A 105 4.50 3.41 4.63
CA LEU A 105 3.16 2.84 4.69
C LEU A 105 3.00 1.91 5.88
N LEU A 106 3.96 0.99 6.11
CA LEU A 106 3.96 0.08 7.25
C LEU A 106 3.90 0.87 8.56
N ARG A 107 4.74 1.90 8.71
CA ARG A 107 4.76 2.75 9.89
C ARG A 107 3.44 3.49 10.10
N ALA A 108 2.83 4.01 9.02
CA ALA A 108 1.54 4.69 9.10
C ALA A 108 0.37 3.74 9.43
N SER A 109 0.53 2.44 9.14
CA SER A 109 -0.48 1.40 9.36
C SER A 109 -0.51 0.85 10.79
N LEU A 110 0.55 1.05 11.57
CA LEU A 110 0.64 0.65 12.98
C LEU A 110 -0.19 1.59 13.87
N ARG A 111 -1.48 1.28 14.05
CA ARG A 111 -2.40 2.08 14.89
C ARG A 111 -2.94 1.31 16.08
N THR A 112 -3.10 0.01 15.94
CA THR A 112 -3.64 -0.88 16.98
C THR A 112 -2.81 -2.16 17.07
N ALA A 113 -2.94 -2.91 18.18
CA ALA A 113 -2.26 -4.19 18.35
C ALA A 113 -2.58 -5.20 17.23
N VAL A 114 -3.82 -5.19 16.72
CA VAL A 114 -4.25 -6.02 15.59
C VAL A 114 -3.49 -5.69 14.30
N ASP A 115 -3.13 -4.42 14.10
CA ASP A 115 -2.33 -4.01 12.93
C ASP A 115 -0.89 -4.52 13.06
N ALA A 116 -0.34 -4.58 14.28
CA ALA A 116 0.99 -5.13 14.54
C ALA A 116 1.02 -6.65 14.33
N GLU A 117 -0.03 -7.38 14.71
CA GLU A 117 -0.15 -8.84 14.47
C GLU A 117 -0.10 -9.18 12.97
N MET A 118 -0.70 -8.35 12.11
CA MET A 118 -0.65 -8.52 10.66
C MET A 118 0.79 -8.44 10.11
N LEU A 119 1.63 -7.58 10.68
CA LEU A 119 3.05 -7.46 10.30
C LEU A 119 3.89 -8.65 10.78
N LEU A 120 3.51 -9.24 11.90
CA LEU A 120 4.21 -10.39 12.49
C LEU A 120 3.87 -11.70 11.75
N GLY A 121 2.60 -11.90 11.37
CA GLY A 121 2.10 -13.18 10.85
C GLY A 121 2.58 -13.58 9.44
N ARG A 122 3.18 -12.66 8.66
CA ARG A 122 3.53 -12.90 7.24
C ARG A 122 5.00 -12.69 6.90
N HIS A 123 5.90 -12.84 7.87
CA HIS A 123 7.35 -12.63 7.68
C HIS A 123 7.73 -11.21 7.21
N ILE A 124 6.83 -10.23 7.32
CA ILE A 124 7.09 -8.84 6.91
C ILE A 124 8.23 -8.27 7.75
N LEU A 125 8.15 -8.40 9.08
CA LEU A 125 9.23 -7.93 9.95
C LEU A 125 10.56 -8.64 9.68
N GLN A 126 10.54 -9.95 9.39
CA GLN A 126 11.76 -10.71 9.09
C GLN A 126 12.42 -10.21 7.79
N LEU A 127 11.63 -9.93 6.75
CA LEU A 127 12.13 -9.35 5.51
C LEU A 127 12.63 -7.92 5.69
N VAL A 128 11.94 -7.11 6.50
CA VAL A 128 12.33 -5.73 6.83
C VAL A 128 13.67 -5.70 7.58
N LEU A 129 13.84 -6.57 8.59
CA LEU A 129 15.09 -6.71 9.35
C LEU A 129 16.22 -7.25 8.46
N SER A 130 15.95 -8.26 7.64
CA SER A 130 16.94 -8.78 6.68
C SER A 130 17.37 -7.70 5.69
N PHE A 131 16.45 -6.83 5.26
CA PHE A 131 16.76 -5.70 4.41
C PHE A 131 17.68 -4.68 5.11
N HIS A 132 17.42 -4.33 6.38
CA HIS A 132 18.24 -3.39 7.15
C HIS A 132 19.73 -3.74 7.14
N ASP A 133 20.05 -5.02 7.32
CA ASP A 133 21.42 -5.53 7.37
C ASP A 133 22.03 -5.83 6.00
N SER A 134 21.21 -5.79 4.94
CA SER A 134 21.67 -6.05 3.57
C SER A 134 22.52 -4.90 3.01
N ALA A 135 23.34 -5.22 2.01
CA ALA A 135 24.07 -4.22 1.22
C ALA A 135 23.17 -3.28 0.41
N LEU A 136 21.87 -3.60 0.29
CA LEU A 136 20.89 -2.80 -0.46
C LEU A 136 20.31 -1.66 0.39
N SER A 137 20.51 -1.66 1.71
CA SER A 137 19.96 -0.66 2.61
C SER A 137 20.95 0.47 2.88
N ASP A 138 20.63 1.67 2.40
CA ASP A 138 21.35 2.90 2.70
C ASP A 138 21.02 3.43 4.11
N ALA A 139 21.71 4.49 4.55
CA ALA A 139 21.50 5.07 5.88
C ALA A 139 20.06 5.55 6.11
N HIS A 140 19.39 6.02 5.06
CA HIS A 140 18.00 6.47 5.14
C HIS A 140 17.03 5.30 5.28
N SER A 141 17.24 4.23 4.52
CA SER A 141 16.48 2.99 4.60
C SER A 141 16.65 2.33 5.98
N ARG A 142 17.86 2.27 6.51
CA ARG A 142 18.12 1.76 7.87
C ARG A 142 17.37 2.55 8.93
N ARG A 143 17.40 3.89 8.83
CA ARG A 143 16.63 4.76 9.73
C ARG A 143 15.13 4.49 9.63
N ALA A 144 14.59 4.38 8.42
CA ALA A 144 13.17 4.09 8.22
C ALA A 144 12.75 2.73 8.82
N VAL A 145 13.62 1.71 8.76
CA VAL A 145 13.39 0.44 9.46
C VAL A 145 13.37 0.62 10.97
N LEU A 146 14.34 1.34 11.54
CA LEU A 146 14.37 1.59 12.99
C LEU A 146 13.14 2.38 13.45
N GLU A 147 12.70 3.40 12.69
CA GLU A 147 11.47 4.14 12.98
C GLU A 147 10.22 3.26 12.94
N LEU A 148 10.15 2.31 12.00
CA LEU A 148 9.08 1.32 11.94
C LEU A 148 9.07 0.42 13.18
N LEU A 149 10.25 -0.06 13.61
CA LEU A 149 10.37 -0.91 14.79
C LEU A 149 9.99 -0.15 16.07
N CYS A 150 10.41 1.11 16.21
CA CYS A 150 10.01 1.95 17.34
C CYS A 150 8.50 2.24 17.37
N ALA A 151 7.84 2.31 16.22
CA ALA A 151 6.39 2.48 16.14
C ALA A 151 5.61 1.19 16.46
N ALA A 152 6.27 0.04 16.38
CA ALA A 152 5.67 -1.27 16.69
C ALA A 152 5.87 -1.70 18.15
N ALA A 153 6.76 -1.02 18.89
CA ALA A 153 7.08 -1.27 20.29
C ALA A 153 6.14 -0.51 21.24
#